data_AF-A0A0G1Y6L2-F1
#
_entry.id   AF-A0A0G1Y6L2-F1
#
_cell.length_a   1.000
_cell.length_b   1.000
_cell.length_c   1.000
_cell.angle_alpha   90.00
_cell.angle_beta   90.00
_cell.angle_gamma   90.00
#
_symmetry.space_group_name_H-M   'P 1'
#
loop_
_entity.id
_entity.type
_entity.pdbx_description
1 polymer ?
#
loop_
_entity_poly.entity_id
_entity_poly.type
_entity_poly.pdbx_seq_one_letter_code
_entity_poly.pdbx_strand_id
1 'polypeptide(L)'
;MALNLLLCAGSIIFFFGGAELIARIWYTPQKYEYTGMFEYDREKVFGLKKNATGLYWGGAYTTNSYGFRGKEIPLEKPANTVRVLVVGDSVSFGHGVNDNQIFPISWSNRSTSIL
;
A
#
# COMPACT_ATOMS: atom_id res chain seq x y z
N MET A 1 -25.01 48.87 -3.17
CA MET A 1 -23.64 48.28 -3.18
C MET A 1 -23.55 47.03 -2.31
N ALA A 2 -23.95 47.08 -1.03
CA ALA A 2 -23.89 45.92 -0.12
C ALA A 2 -24.72 44.70 -0.56
N LEU A 3 -25.91 44.90 -1.14
CA LEU A 3 -26.78 43.80 -1.60
C LEU A 3 -26.15 42.96 -2.73
N ASN A 4 -25.48 43.61 -3.69
CA ASN A 4 -24.81 42.93 -4.79
C ASN A 4 -23.60 42.12 -4.29
N LEU A 5 -22.87 42.64 -3.30
CA LEU A 5 -21.76 41.92 -2.67
C LEU A 5 -22.24 40.68 -1.91
N LEU A 6 -23.36 40.79 -1.19
CA LEU A 6 -24.01 39.65 -0.53
C LEU A 6 -24.48 38.58 -1.53
N LEU A 7 -25.08 39.00 -2.64
CA LEU A 7 -25.49 38.09 -3.71
C LEU A 7 -24.29 37.38 -4.34
N CYS A 8 -23.20 38.10 -4.61
CA CYS A 8 -21.97 37.50 -5.13
C CYS A 8 -21.34 36.51 -4.14
N ALA A 9 -21.26 36.85 -2.85
CA ALA A 9 -20.72 35.94 -1.85
C ALA A 9 -21.60 34.69 -1.69
N GLY A 10 -22.92 34.86 -1.65
CA GLY A 10 -23.88 33.78 -1.55
C GLY A 10 -23.83 32.81 -2.73
N SER A 11 -23.69 33.32 -3.97
CA SER A 11 -23.61 32.47 -5.16
C SER A 11 -22.32 31.66 -5.22
N ILE A 12 -21.19 32.24 -4.79
CA ILE A 12 -19.90 31.53 -4.67
C ILE A 12 -20.00 30.41 -3.65
N ILE A 13 -20.54 30.68 -2.45
CA ILE A 13 -20.71 29.66 -1.40
C ILE A 13 -21.63 28.55 -1.88
N PHE A 14 -22.77 28.90 -2.50
CA PHE A 14 -23.70 27.91 -3.03
C PHE A 14 -23.06 27.04 -4.10
N PHE A 15 -22.33 27.63 -5.03
CA PHE A 15 -21.68 26.90 -6.11
C PHE A 15 -20.58 25.97 -5.60
N PHE A 16 -19.63 26.47 -4.81
CA PHE A 16 -18.52 25.64 -4.31
C PHE A 16 -19.00 24.64 -3.26
N GLY A 17 -19.93 25.03 -2.38
CA GLY A 17 -20.51 24.12 -1.39
C GLY A 17 -21.36 23.02 -2.03
N GLY A 18 -22.16 23.36 -3.04
CA GLY A 18 -22.93 22.39 -3.81
C GLY A 18 -22.03 21.45 -4.62
N ALA A 19 -21.02 21.98 -5.30
CA ALA A 19 -20.04 21.19 -6.03
C ALA A 19 -19.26 20.23 -5.10
N GLU A 20 -18.87 20.71 -3.91
CA GLU A 20 -18.20 19.88 -2.91
C GLU A 20 -19.12 18.79 -2.35
N LEU A 21 -20.39 19.10 -2.05
CA LEU A 21 -21.36 18.11 -1.57
C LEU A 21 -21.66 17.05 -2.63
N ILE A 22 -21.85 17.45 -3.88
CA ILE A 22 -22.05 16.51 -5.00
C ILE A 22 -20.80 15.65 -5.18
N ALA A 23 -19.61 16.26 -5.16
CA ALA A 23 -18.36 15.53 -5.24
C ALA A 23 -18.23 14.55 -4.08
N ARG A 24 -18.65 14.94 -2.88
CA ARG A 24 -18.68 14.02 -1.75
C ARG A 24 -19.64 12.87 -1.96
N ILE A 25 -20.86 13.09 -2.43
CA ILE A 25 -21.83 12.00 -2.59
C ILE A 25 -21.44 11.06 -3.75
N TRP A 26 -20.86 11.61 -4.83
CA TRP A 26 -20.52 10.84 -6.03
C TRP A 26 -19.15 10.18 -5.94
N TYR A 27 -18.16 10.85 -5.36
CA TYR A 27 -16.77 10.38 -5.30
C TYR A 27 -16.33 9.89 -3.90
N THR A 28 -17.10 10.17 -2.84
CA THR A 28 -16.90 9.55 -1.51
C THR A 28 -18.12 8.73 -1.06
N PRO A 29 -17.96 7.48 -0.61
CA PRO A 29 -16.70 6.81 -0.34
C PRO A 29 -16.05 6.38 -1.65
N GLN A 30 -14.75 6.63 -1.80
CA GLN A 30 -13.97 5.87 -2.77
C GLN A 30 -14.28 4.41 -2.45
N LYS A 31 -15.05 3.77 -3.32
CA LYS A 31 -15.20 2.32 -3.30
C LYS A 31 -13.82 1.83 -3.71
N TYR A 32 -12.90 1.76 -2.75
CA TYR A 32 -11.67 1.01 -2.89
C TYR A 32 -12.16 -0.42 -3.11
N GLU A 33 -12.36 -0.79 -4.36
CA GLU A 33 -12.42 -2.18 -4.74
C GLU A 33 -11.06 -2.74 -4.30
N TYR A 34 -11.05 -3.45 -3.17
CA TYR A 34 -9.85 -4.12 -2.63
C TYR A 34 -9.49 -5.34 -3.48
N THR A 35 -9.56 -5.18 -4.80
CA THR A 35 -9.18 -6.16 -5.81
C THR A 35 -7.67 -6.04 -5.96
N GLY A 36 -6.95 -7.11 -5.62
CA GLY A 36 -5.48 -7.15 -5.64
C GLY A 36 -4.85 -7.47 -4.29
N MET A 37 -3.63 -6.97 -4.09
CA MET A 37 -2.70 -7.37 -3.02
C MET A 37 -2.94 -6.71 -1.65
N PHE A 38 -3.74 -5.66 -1.58
CA PHE A 38 -3.96 -4.88 -0.36
C PHE A 38 -5.31 -5.19 0.31
N GLU A 39 -5.33 -5.10 1.64
CA GLU A 39 -6.51 -5.14 2.50
C GLU A 39 -6.58 -3.89 3.37
N TYR A 40 -7.79 -3.48 3.72
CA TYR A 40 -7.98 -2.39 4.69
C TYR A 40 -7.55 -2.84 6.07
N ASP A 41 -6.74 -2.01 6.73
CA ASP A 41 -6.34 -2.18 8.12
C ASP A 41 -6.71 -0.90 8.86
N ARG A 42 -7.45 -0.99 9.97
CA ARG A 42 -7.95 0.21 10.68
C ARG A 42 -6.83 1.08 11.24
N GLU A 43 -5.71 0.48 11.62
CA GLU A 43 -4.57 1.19 12.24
C GLU A 43 -3.59 1.69 11.18
N LYS A 44 -3.33 0.88 10.16
CA LYS A 44 -2.35 1.19 9.10
C LYS A 44 -2.98 1.85 7.87
N VAL A 45 -4.31 1.94 7.83
CA VAL A 45 -5.14 2.23 6.66
C VAL A 45 -5.08 1.11 5.60
N PHE A 46 -3.87 0.64 5.27
CA PHE A 46 -3.65 -0.45 4.33
C PHE A 46 -2.61 -1.45 4.83
N GLY A 47 -2.86 -2.73 4.57
CA GLY A 47 -1.91 -3.82 4.73
C GLY A 47 -1.86 -4.67 3.47
N LEU A 48 -0.82 -5.47 3.31
CA LEU A 48 -0.83 -6.54 2.32
C LEU A 48 -1.69 -7.68 2.86
N LYS A 49 -2.49 -8.28 1.98
CA LYS A 49 -3.24 -9.50 2.30
C LYS A 49 -2.27 -10.56 2.80
N LYS A 50 -2.64 -11.24 3.89
CA LYS A 50 -1.88 -12.37 4.43
C LYS A 50 -2.09 -13.61 3.56
N ASN A 51 -1.06 -14.45 3.44
CA ASN A 51 -1.11 -15.71 2.68
C ASN A 51 -1.65 -15.54 1.24
N ALA A 52 -1.34 -14.40 0.61
CA ALA A 52 -1.81 -14.09 -0.72
C ALA A 52 -0.83 -14.63 -1.77
N THR A 53 -1.35 -14.92 -2.95
CA THR A 53 -0.56 -15.22 -4.14
C THR A 53 -1.18 -14.47 -5.31
N GLY A 54 -0.35 -13.91 -6.18
CA GLY A 54 -0.83 -13.23 -7.36
C GLY A 54 0.27 -12.76 -8.29
N LEU A 55 -0.12 -11.96 -9.26
CA LEU A 55 0.79 -11.30 -10.19
C LEU A 55 0.83 -9.80 -9.87
N TYR A 56 2.04 -9.25 -9.83
CA TYR A 56 2.28 -7.82 -9.69
C TYR A 56 3.19 -7.37 -10.84
N TRP A 57 2.60 -6.71 -11.83
CA TRP A 57 3.28 -6.28 -13.07
C TRP A 57 4.00 -7.42 -13.81
N GLY A 58 3.38 -8.61 -13.84
CA GLY A 58 3.91 -9.80 -14.50
C GLY A 58 4.84 -10.66 -13.63
N GLY A 59 5.31 -10.14 -12.50
CA GLY A 59 6.07 -10.93 -11.52
C GLY A 59 5.16 -11.66 -10.54
N ALA A 60 5.42 -12.94 -10.29
CA ALA A 60 4.71 -13.70 -9.27
C ALA A 60 5.13 -13.25 -7.87
N TYR A 61 4.16 -12.96 -7.02
CA TYR A 61 4.40 -12.64 -5.61
C TYR A 61 3.57 -13.52 -4.69
N THR A 62 4.15 -13.80 -3.53
CA THR A 62 3.47 -14.38 -2.38
C THR A 62 3.63 -13.48 -1.16
N THR A 63 2.70 -13.57 -0.23
CA THR A 63 2.84 -12.97 1.11
C THR A 63 2.66 -14.03 2.18
N ASN A 64 3.35 -13.85 3.29
CA ASN A 64 3.29 -14.77 4.42
C ASN A 64 2.13 -14.45 5.38
N SER A 65 2.03 -15.21 6.47
CA SER A 65 1.01 -15.10 7.51
C SER A 65 1.01 -13.75 8.24
N TYR A 66 2.11 -13.00 8.15
CA TYR A 66 2.25 -11.65 8.69
C TYR A 66 1.94 -10.54 7.67
N GLY A 67 1.70 -10.89 6.40
CA GLY A 67 1.51 -9.92 5.32
C GLY A 67 2.82 -9.33 4.80
N PHE A 68 3.96 -9.97 5.02
CA PHE A 68 5.21 -9.61 4.35
C PHE A 68 5.37 -10.40 3.06
N ARG A 69 6.01 -9.80 2.05
CA ARG A 69 6.30 -10.49 0.78
C ARG A 69 7.28 -11.65 1.00
N GLY A 70 7.01 -12.79 0.37
CA GLY A 70 7.86 -13.97 0.37
C GLY A 70 7.53 -14.96 1.49
N LYS A 71 8.55 -15.75 1.87
CA LYS A 71 8.40 -16.90 2.78
C LYS A 71 8.04 -16.52 4.22
N GLU A 72 7.58 -17.52 4.96
CA GLU A 72 7.41 -17.41 6.41
C GLU A 72 8.71 -17.05 7.12
N ILE A 73 8.59 -16.17 8.12
CA ILE A 73 9.70 -15.73 8.96
C ILE A 73 9.37 -16.17 10.39
N PRO A 74 10.26 -16.93 11.06
CA PRO A 74 10.02 -17.34 12.44
C PRO A 74 9.89 -16.10 13.33
N LEU A 75 8.99 -16.13 14.31
CA LEU A 75 8.81 -15.00 15.23
C LEU A 75 10.07 -14.80 16.08
N GLU A 76 10.59 -15.89 16.64
CA GLU A 76 11.86 -15.90 17.36
C GLU A 76 13.04 -15.70 16.40
N LYS A 77 13.96 -14.82 16.79
CA LYS A 77 15.14 -14.51 15.99
C LYS A 77 16.12 -15.68 16.12
N PRO A 78 16.50 -16.35 15.01
CA PRO A 78 17.49 -17.42 15.09
C PRO A 78 18.83 -16.90 15.61
N ALA A 79 19.52 -17.73 16.41
CA ALA A 79 20.85 -17.41 16.93
C ALA A 79 21.82 -17.12 15.76
N ASN A 80 22.77 -16.22 15.99
CA ASN A 80 23.81 -15.84 15.02
C ASN A 80 23.27 -15.31 13.67
N THR A 81 22.07 -14.74 13.65
CA THR A 81 21.51 -14.10 12.46
C THR A 81 21.32 -12.59 12.63
N VAL A 82 21.33 -11.86 11.52
CA VAL A 82 20.92 -10.46 11.45
C VAL A 82 19.55 -10.40 10.78
N ARG A 83 18.62 -9.63 11.37
CA ARG A 83 17.33 -9.33 10.74
C ARG A 83 17.42 -7.96 10.09
N VAL A 84 17.11 -7.91 8.80
CA VAL A 84 17.07 -6.67 8.05
C VAL A 84 15.62 -6.42 7.65
N LEU A 85 15.08 -5.27 8.05
CA LEU A 85 13.80 -4.78 7.58
C LEU A 85 14.05 -3.86 6.38
N VAL A 86 13.38 -4.16 5.28
CA VAL A 86 13.41 -3.33 4.07
C VAL A 86 12.09 -2.58 3.99
N VAL A 87 12.15 -1.25 4.03
CA VAL A 87 11.00 -0.36 3.88
C VAL A 87 11.26 0.55 2.69
N GLY A 88 10.25 0.70 1.84
CA GLY A 88 10.32 1.54 0.66
C GLY A 88 9.04 1.44 -0.15
N ASP A 89 9.17 1.67 -1.45
CA ASP A 89 8.05 1.73 -2.40
C ASP A 89 7.95 0.44 -3.24
N SER A 90 7.40 0.58 -4.46
CA SER A 90 7.24 -0.50 -5.42
C SER A 90 8.57 -1.15 -5.84
N VAL A 91 9.67 -0.40 -5.86
CA VAL A 91 11.00 -0.92 -6.18
C VAL A 91 11.46 -1.85 -5.07
N SER A 92 11.32 -1.42 -3.81
CA SER A 92 11.65 -2.26 -2.65
C SER A 92 10.75 -3.50 -2.57
N PHE A 93 9.48 -3.37 -2.94
CA PHE A 93 8.56 -4.51 -3.01
C PHE A 93 8.94 -5.51 -4.12
N GLY A 94 9.65 -5.10 -5.17
CA GLY A 94 10.02 -5.94 -6.30
C GLY A 94 9.01 -5.89 -7.44
N HIS A 95 8.77 -4.69 -7.97
CA HIS A 95 7.90 -4.47 -9.13
C HIS A 95 8.31 -5.33 -10.33
N GLY A 96 7.38 -6.16 -10.82
CA GLY A 96 7.57 -6.96 -12.04
C GLY A 96 8.52 -8.15 -11.90
N VAL A 97 8.99 -8.47 -10.69
CA VAL A 97 9.91 -9.60 -10.46
C VAL A 97 9.30 -10.66 -9.56
N ASN A 98 9.81 -11.89 -9.66
CA ASN A 98 9.39 -13.01 -8.84
C ASN A 98 10.00 -12.92 -7.42
N ASP A 99 9.43 -13.64 -6.46
CA ASP A 99 9.91 -13.65 -5.06
C ASP A 99 11.38 -14.09 -4.89
N ASN A 100 11.93 -14.85 -5.84
CA ASN A 100 13.33 -15.26 -5.85
C ASN A 100 14.27 -14.26 -6.54
N GLN A 101 13.74 -13.15 -7.04
CA GLN A 101 14.48 -12.10 -7.76
C GLN A 101 14.46 -10.74 -7.05
N ILE A 102 13.71 -10.62 -5.95
CA ILE A 102 13.67 -9.38 -5.16
C ILE A 102 15.04 -9.07 -4.56
N PHE A 103 15.44 -7.81 -4.50
CA PHE A 103 16.77 -7.46 -3.97
C PHE A 103 17.06 -7.99 -2.55
N PRO A 104 16.10 -8.11 -1.60
CA PRO A 104 16.41 -8.64 -0.27
C PRO A 104 16.89 -10.09 -0.31
N ILE A 105 16.45 -10.89 -1.31
CA ILE A 105 16.88 -12.28 -1.44
C ILE A 105 18.31 -12.39 -1.97
N SER A 106 18.72 -11.48 -2.86
CA SER A 106 20.08 -11.48 -3.41
C SER A 106 21.11 -11.13 -2.35
N TRP A 107 20.76 -10.24 -1.43
CA TRP A 107 21.58 -9.94 -0.25
C TRP A 107 21.66 -11.12 0.72
N SER A 108 20.51 -11.74 1.04
CA SER A 108 20.48 -12.91 1.93
C SER A 108 21.37 -14.05 1.44
N ASN A 109 21.34 -14.37 0.14
CA ASN A 109 22.11 -15.46 -0.44
C ASN A 109 23.62 -15.19 -0.45
N ARG A 110 24.03 -13.92 -0.60
CA ARG A 110 25.45 -13.53 -0.57
C ARG A 110 26.03 -13.56 0.84
N SER A 111 25.26 -13.15 1.84
CA SER A 111 25.73 -13.14 3.24
C SER A 111 25.95 -14.55 3.81
N THR A 112 25.21 -15.55 3.34
CA THR A 112 25.43 -16.97 3.69
C THR A 112 26.67 -17.59 3.06
N SER A 113 27.29 -16.95 2.07
CA SER A 113 28.52 -17.45 1.43
C SER A 113 29.81 -16.95 2.10
N ILE A 114 29.68 -16.06 3.10
CA ILE A 114 30.80 -15.33 3.72
C ILE A 114 30.96 -15.72 5.21
N LEU A 115 30.04 -16.53 5.74
CA LEU A 115 30.08 -17.12 7.08
C LEU A 115 30.24 -18.64 6.97
#